data_AF-A0A662ZGU0-F1
#
_entry.id   AF-A0A662ZGU0-F1
#
_cell.length_a   1.000
_cell.length_b   1.000
_cell.length_c   1.000
_cell.angle_alpha   90.00
_cell.angle_beta   90.00
_cell.angle_gamma   90.00
#
_symmetry.space_group_name_H-M   'P 1'
#
loop_
_entity.id
_entity.type
_entity.pdbx_description
1 polymer ?
#
loop_
_entity_poly.entity_id
_entity_poly.type
_entity_poly.pdbx_seq_one_letter_code
_entity_poly.pdbx_strand_id
1 'polypeptide(L)'
;MVKLSLFFKLLVLVLLCTFSTALVSTAEAKEENTTIKISTDKEIFSGKSFNIRVTVITNVKLTASSIQYEHLKNKFQIGNLRFTQNPAENNKDLTVYKWDIPLFTNGSGIISIEPFSFSGLSKASSPSQINVIKRTSKTYAKNFIKTLLRNPNAIEGQLVMYRVETDILPNVKIQTYTPPTAEDATIELYQEKVISRVSKENSINQPIYKTQIREYKIIFNKPGAKVIEGPTIEGFVKSNGSNNTFTQKGEIQKINVKPNPDKHLVSENITVAVQWTPDEKEVSVGQAITRSITIRGTDNALSQFPAIELPDLPDYDVYVEKTKESEKLMKNKKFVSTLTLKQVFVPKKNHTTFNIPDVKFTWLNPNNGEKKEATITGATYEVSGFSFNDYIPRDPRYAHWLFAGVAFILIFGVFTYYSIIWYRDRVGIYGKLHKYFDYQGYWKQMRKSWSKNDPFQTRNAILEWAQKRWPGQTIVGLNDIPFYTANKEAFDNLSAACWAPDHQAWSDSEIKKVVSKNKNYRRPKAKHGINPYGLNGEIYETVTQKLK
;
A
#
# COMPACT_ATOMS: atom_id res chain seq x y z
N MET A 1 3.00 -41.53 -15.15
CA MET A 1 2.09 -41.39 -14.00
C MET A 1 2.78 -41.23 -12.64
N VAL A 2 4.01 -41.71 -12.43
CA VAL A 2 4.69 -41.67 -11.11
C VAL A 2 5.10 -40.25 -10.65
N LYS A 3 5.37 -39.32 -11.58
CA LYS A 3 5.84 -37.96 -11.23
C LYS A 3 4.77 -37.00 -10.69
N LEU A 4 3.48 -37.24 -10.97
CA LEU A 4 2.38 -36.35 -10.53
C LEU A 4 1.98 -36.61 -9.06
N SER A 5 2.08 -37.87 -8.61
CA SER A 5 1.83 -38.28 -7.23
C SER A 5 2.86 -37.69 -6.25
N LEU A 6 4.13 -37.61 -6.66
CA LEU A 6 5.19 -37.02 -5.85
C LEU A 6 5.01 -35.50 -5.66
N PHE A 7 4.52 -34.81 -6.69
CA PHE A 7 4.25 -33.37 -6.62
C PHE A 7 3.08 -33.06 -5.66
N PHE A 8 2.02 -33.88 -5.68
CA PHE A 8 0.89 -33.74 -4.76
C PHE A 8 1.27 -34.05 -3.30
N LYS A 9 2.11 -35.07 -3.08
CA LYS A 9 2.64 -35.40 -1.74
C LYS A 9 3.57 -34.30 -1.20
N LEU A 10 4.38 -33.68 -2.06
CA LEU A 10 5.23 -32.55 -1.68
C LEU A 10 4.40 -31.30 -1.36
N LEU A 11 3.34 -31.03 -2.13
CA LEU A 11 2.42 -29.91 -1.89
C LEU A 11 1.66 -30.07 -0.56
N VAL A 12 1.20 -31.28 -0.25
CA VAL A 12 0.54 -31.60 1.02
C VAL A 12 1.51 -31.53 2.20
N LEU A 13 2.77 -31.95 2.02
CA LEU A 13 3.82 -31.82 3.05
C LEU A 13 4.18 -30.35 3.34
N VAL A 14 4.21 -29.50 2.29
CA VAL A 14 4.47 -28.05 2.43
C VAL A 14 3.27 -27.34 3.06
N LEU A 15 2.03 -27.76 2.76
CA LEU A 15 0.82 -27.22 3.41
C LEU A 15 0.67 -27.64 4.89
N LEU A 16 1.17 -28.83 5.26
CA LEU A 16 1.21 -29.31 6.64
C LEU A 16 2.33 -28.65 7.47
N CYS A 17 3.45 -28.27 6.84
CA CYS A 17 4.54 -27.56 7.51
C CYS A 17 4.25 -26.05 7.72
N THR A 18 3.39 -25.41 6.92
CA THR A 18 3.04 -23.99 7.10
C THR A 18 1.94 -23.75 8.13
N PHE A 19 1.29 -24.80 8.64
CA PHE A 19 0.23 -24.68 9.66
C PHE A 19 0.70 -24.84 11.11
N SER A 20 2.00 -25.09 11.37
CA SER A 20 2.49 -25.48 12.70
C SER A 20 3.42 -24.50 13.43
N THR A 21 3.68 -23.29 12.94
CA THR A 21 4.49 -22.29 13.70
C THR A 21 3.97 -20.87 13.56
N ALA A 22 2.72 -20.65 13.96
CA ALA A 22 2.22 -19.32 14.32
C ALA A 22 1.38 -19.40 15.61
N LEU A 23 1.90 -20.09 16.62
CA LEU A 23 1.58 -19.83 18.01
C LEU A 23 2.81 -19.15 18.61
N VAL A 24 3.06 -17.91 18.20
CA VAL A 24 3.72 -16.97 19.10
C VAL A 24 2.65 -16.66 20.15
N SER A 25 2.59 -17.51 21.18
CA SER A 25 2.03 -17.08 22.44
C SER A 25 2.77 -15.80 22.77
N THR A 26 2.08 -14.66 22.76
CA THR A 26 2.55 -13.50 23.50
C THR A 26 2.72 -14.01 24.92
N ALA A 27 3.95 -14.30 25.31
CA ALA A 27 4.28 -14.59 26.69
C ALA A 27 3.86 -13.33 27.44
N GLU A 28 2.67 -13.37 28.04
CA GLU A 28 2.30 -12.44 29.09
C GLU A 28 3.40 -12.61 30.13
N ALA A 29 4.26 -11.59 30.24
CA ALA A 29 5.38 -11.61 31.15
C ALA A 29 4.82 -11.96 32.53
N LYS A 30 5.26 -13.10 33.07
CA LYS A 30 4.79 -13.60 34.36
C LYS A 30 4.96 -12.49 35.40
N GLU A 31 3.86 -12.11 36.06
CA GLU A 31 3.76 -11.00 37.01
C GLU A 31 4.42 -11.33 38.37
N GLU A 32 5.65 -11.89 38.35
CA GLU A 32 6.26 -12.52 39.52
C GLU A 32 6.78 -11.53 40.57
N ASN A 33 6.83 -10.21 40.30
CA ASN A 33 7.41 -9.22 41.22
C ASN A 33 6.72 -7.84 41.18
N THR A 34 5.38 -7.80 41.19
CA THR A 34 4.62 -6.53 41.21
C THR A 34 4.31 -6.05 42.64
N THR A 35 4.83 -4.88 43.01
CA THR A 35 4.47 -4.16 44.24
C THR A 35 3.80 -2.83 43.92
N ILE A 36 2.71 -2.53 44.62
CA ILE A 36 1.92 -1.30 44.43
C ILE A 36 1.82 -0.60 45.79
N LYS A 37 2.24 0.66 45.85
CA LYS A 37 2.20 1.50 47.04
C LYS A 37 1.48 2.81 46.74
N ILE A 38 0.53 3.17 47.59
CA ILE A 38 -0.11 4.49 47.57
C ILE A 38 0.44 5.28 48.75
N SER A 39 0.78 6.54 48.50
CA SER A 39 1.11 7.50 49.54
C SER A 39 0.47 8.84 49.24
N THR A 40 0.26 9.66 50.25
CA THR A 40 -0.26 11.03 50.09
C THR A 40 0.66 12.03 50.78
N ASP A 41 0.36 13.32 50.60
CA ASP A 41 0.95 14.36 51.43
C ASP A 41 0.59 14.12 52.92
N LYS A 42 1.50 14.49 53.82
CA LYS A 42 1.36 14.22 55.27
C LYS A 42 0.17 14.93 55.89
N GLU A 43 -0.13 16.14 55.43
CA GLU A 43 -1.25 16.95 55.90
C GLU A 43 -2.06 17.40 54.68
N ILE A 44 -3.35 17.10 54.70
CA ILE A 44 -4.27 17.42 53.60
C ILE A 44 -5.29 18.42 54.12
N PHE A 45 -5.42 19.55 53.44
CA PHE A 45 -6.32 20.62 53.83
C PHE A 45 -7.46 20.77 52.82
N SER A 46 -8.69 20.95 53.31
CA SER A 46 -9.84 21.31 52.48
C SER A 46 -9.56 22.63 51.77
N GLY A 47 -9.87 22.72 50.48
CA GLY A 47 -9.59 23.89 49.67
C GLY A 47 -8.10 24.09 49.35
N LYS A 48 -7.27 23.07 49.58
CA LYS A 48 -5.90 22.98 49.04
C LYS A 48 -5.73 21.71 48.22
N SER A 49 -4.87 21.77 47.22
CA SER A 49 -4.44 20.61 46.45
C SER A 49 -3.42 19.82 47.25
N PHE A 50 -3.50 18.50 47.09
CA PHE A 50 -2.56 17.53 47.64
C PHE A 50 -2.31 16.47 46.58
N ASN A 51 -1.17 15.78 46.66
CA ASN A 51 -0.87 14.72 45.72
C ASN A 51 -1.19 13.36 46.31
N ILE A 52 -1.91 12.53 45.55
CA ILE A 52 -1.83 11.08 45.69
C ILE A 52 -0.69 10.60 44.80
N ARG A 53 0.26 9.90 45.40
CA ARG A 53 1.38 9.26 44.73
C ARG A 53 1.15 7.76 44.68
N VAL A 54 0.94 7.25 43.48
CA VAL A 54 0.82 5.82 43.20
C VAL A 54 2.15 5.35 42.64
N THR A 55 2.81 4.42 43.34
CA THR A 55 4.09 3.84 42.94
C THR A 55 3.90 2.36 42.63
N VAL A 56 4.26 1.95 41.42
CA VAL A 56 4.21 0.56 40.98
C VAL A 56 5.61 0.12 40.59
N ILE A 57 6.09 -0.97 41.17
CA ILE A 57 7.38 -1.59 40.82
C ILE A 57 7.05 -2.94 40.18
N THR A 58 7.41 -3.11 38.91
CA THR A 58 7.08 -4.32 38.14
C THR A 58 8.05 -4.51 36.96
N ASN A 59 8.09 -5.70 36.39
CA ASN A 59 8.74 -6.03 35.11
C ASN A 59 7.82 -5.78 33.90
N VAL A 60 6.52 -5.53 34.14
CA VAL A 60 5.56 -5.21 33.08
C VAL A 60 5.71 -3.76 32.64
N LYS A 61 5.75 -3.54 31.31
CA LYS A 61 5.88 -2.19 30.76
C LYS A 61 4.57 -1.41 30.91
N LEU A 62 4.60 -0.33 31.69
CA LEU A 62 3.47 0.59 31.90
C LEU A 62 3.72 1.95 31.24
N THR A 63 2.64 2.66 30.93
CA THR A 63 2.65 4.03 30.39
C THR A 63 1.83 4.96 31.27
N ALA A 64 1.88 6.27 31.00
CA ALA A 64 1.10 7.25 31.76
C ALA A 64 -0.41 6.94 31.78
N SER A 65 -0.95 6.35 30.71
CA SER A 65 -2.37 5.98 30.57
C SER A 65 -2.71 4.63 31.21
N SER A 66 -1.74 3.89 31.74
CA SER A 66 -2.01 2.56 32.29
C SER A 66 -2.82 2.60 33.58
N ILE A 67 -2.77 3.69 34.36
CA ILE A 67 -3.55 3.84 35.60
C ILE A 67 -4.99 4.26 35.30
N GLN A 68 -5.95 3.58 35.93
CA GLN A 68 -7.36 3.96 35.91
C GLN A 68 -7.69 4.71 37.20
N TYR A 69 -7.95 6.01 37.09
CA TYR A 69 -8.18 6.91 38.24
C TYR A 69 -9.48 7.72 38.11
N GLU A 70 -10.33 7.35 37.15
CA GLU A 70 -11.57 8.06 36.81
C GLU A 70 -12.57 8.10 37.97
N HIS A 71 -12.58 7.06 38.82
CA HIS A 71 -13.40 7.01 40.03
C HIS A 71 -13.12 8.15 41.02
N LEU A 72 -11.91 8.74 40.99
CA LEU A 72 -11.57 9.89 41.84
C LEU A 72 -12.39 11.13 41.48
N LYS A 73 -12.87 11.27 40.23
CA LYS A 73 -13.66 12.43 39.79
C LYS A 73 -14.97 12.58 40.56
N ASN A 74 -15.47 11.49 41.17
CA ASN A 74 -16.67 11.49 41.99
C ASN A 74 -16.52 12.33 43.27
N LYS A 75 -15.30 12.43 43.81
CA LYS A 75 -15.02 13.08 45.11
C LYS A 75 -14.01 14.22 45.03
N PHE A 76 -13.25 14.31 43.93
CA PHE A 76 -12.14 15.25 43.76
C PHE A 76 -12.14 15.90 42.37
N GLN A 77 -11.74 17.16 42.31
CA GLN A 77 -11.25 17.75 41.08
C GLN A 77 -9.79 17.31 40.88
N ILE A 78 -9.48 16.79 39.70
CA ILE A 78 -8.16 16.22 39.41
C ILE A 78 -7.34 17.22 38.61
N GLY A 79 -6.15 17.55 39.09
CA GLY A 79 -5.20 18.41 38.40
C GLY A 79 -4.38 17.68 37.33
N ASN A 80 -3.35 18.36 36.82
CA ASN A 80 -2.47 17.78 35.80
C ASN A 80 -1.63 16.62 36.36
N LEU A 81 -1.93 15.40 35.88
CA LEU A 81 -1.18 14.18 36.18
C LEU A 81 0.30 14.32 35.83
N ARG A 82 1.20 13.92 36.73
CA ARG A 82 2.63 13.79 36.43
C ARG A 82 3.03 12.33 36.50
N PHE A 83 3.66 11.85 35.44
CA PHE A 83 4.13 10.47 35.33
C PHE A 83 5.65 10.46 35.22
N THR A 84 6.28 9.57 35.98
CA THR A 84 7.73 9.29 35.90
C THR A 84 7.97 7.80 35.89
N GLN A 85 8.99 7.38 35.15
CA GLN A 85 9.48 6.00 35.11
C GLN A 85 10.98 6.02 35.35
N ASN A 86 11.46 5.16 36.25
CA ASN A 86 12.88 5.00 36.53
C ASN A 86 13.19 3.51 36.76
N PRO A 87 14.38 3.01 36.42
CA PRO A 87 14.83 1.68 36.85
C PRO A 87 14.77 1.55 38.38
N ALA A 88 14.43 0.37 38.90
CA ALA A 88 14.46 0.14 40.34
C ALA A 88 15.90 0.04 40.86
N GLU A 89 16.19 0.73 41.96
CA GLU A 89 17.55 0.80 42.55
C GLU A 89 18.09 -0.60 42.93
N ASN A 90 17.22 -1.46 43.45
CA ASN A 90 17.59 -2.76 44.00
C ASN A 90 17.48 -3.92 43.00
N ASN A 91 16.90 -3.69 41.81
CA ASN A 91 16.77 -4.71 40.77
C ASN A 91 16.59 -4.06 39.39
N LYS A 92 17.58 -4.21 38.51
CA LYS A 92 17.57 -3.60 37.17
C LYS A 92 16.52 -4.19 36.24
N ASP A 93 15.97 -5.36 36.55
CA ASP A 93 14.90 -6.00 35.77
C ASP A 93 13.52 -5.45 36.12
N LEU A 94 13.42 -4.61 37.17
CA LEU A 94 12.19 -3.95 37.58
C LEU A 94 12.24 -2.46 37.25
N THR A 95 11.08 -1.93 36.85
CA THR A 95 10.88 -0.50 36.63
C THR A 95 9.94 0.06 37.69
N VAL A 96 10.29 1.24 38.23
CA VAL A 96 9.48 2.03 39.16
C VAL A 96 8.69 3.06 38.36
N TYR A 97 7.38 2.86 38.29
CA TYR A 97 6.42 3.79 37.72
C TYR A 97 5.78 4.61 38.84
N LYS A 98 5.78 5.94 38.71
CA LYS A 98 5.14 6.85 39.67
C LYS A 98 4.16 7.77 38.98
N TRP A 99 2.93 7.78 39.47
CA TRP A 99 1.90 8.75 39.14
C TRP A 99 1.69 9.68 40.33
N ASP A 100 2.00 10.96 40.14
CA ASP A 100 1.58 12.02 41.05
C ASP A 100 0.29 12.61 40.50
N ILE A 101 -0.81 12.38 41.22
CA ILE A 101 -2.16 12.81 40.89
C ILE A 101 -2.52 13.97 41.83
N PRO A 102 -2.47 15.24 41.37
CA PRO A 102 -2.92 16.35 42.17
C PRO A 102 -4.44 16.29 42.32
N LEU A 103 -4.94 16.27 43.55
CA LEU A 103 -6.36 16.24 43.87
C LEU A 103 -6.75 17.50 44.62
N PHE A 104 -7.97 17.95 44.39
CA PHE A 104 -8.58 19.07 45.08
C PHE A 104 -9.98 18.70 45.57
N THR A 105 -10.29 19.04 46.81
CA THR A 105 -11.63 18.87 47.38
C THR A 105 -11.97 20.03 48.32
N ASN A 106 -13.25 20.41 48.32
CA ASN A 106 -13.83 21.34 49.30
C ASN A 106 -14.45 20.60 50.51
N GLY A 107 -14.51 19.27 50.46
CA GLY A 107 -14.97 18.46 51.57
C GLY A 107 -13.88 18.32 52.63
N SER A 108 -14.29 18.19 53.90
CA SER A 108 -13.40 17.87 55.03
C SER A 108 -13.85 16.58 55.70
N GLY A 109 -12.92 15.88 56.35
CA GLY A 109 -13.15 14.61 57.03
C GLY A 109 -12.40 13.46 56.36
N ILE A 110 -12.73 12.23 56.78
CA ILE A 110 -12.11 11.01 56.26
C ILE A 110 -12.78 10.64 54.94
N ILE A 111 -12.00 10.59 53.87
CA ILE A 111 -12.47 10.20 52.54
C ILE A 111 -11.79 8.90 52.14
N SER A 112 -12.60 7.88 51.80
CA SER A 112 -12.11 6.62 51.27
C SER A 112 -11.82 6.73 49.76
N ILE A 113 -10.63 6.24 49.38
CA ILE A 113 -10.12 6.11 48.03
C ILE A 113 -10.19 4.63 47.64
N GLU A 114 -10.94 4.37 46.58
CA GLU A 114 -11.06 3.02 46.02
C GLU A 114 -9.74 2.56 45.39
N PRO A 115 -9.50 1.23 45.33
CA PRO A 115 -8.37 0.64 44.63
C PRO A 115 -8.13 1.19 43.23
N PHE A 116 -6.88 1.46 42.90
CA PHE A 116 -6.43 1.75 41.53
C PHE A 116 -6.21 0.44 40.78
N SER A 117 -6.81 0.34 39.59
CA SER A 117 -6.54 -0.70 38.60
C SER A 117 -5.56 -0.19 37.54
N PHE A 118 -4.86 -1.12 36.89
CA PHE A 118 -3.87 -0.81 35.86
C PHE A 118 -4.08 -1.69 34.63
N SER A 119 -4.06 -1.10 33.44
CA SER A 119 -4.09 -1.86 32.20
C SER A 119 -2.81 -2.71 32.08
N GLY A 120 -2.96 -4.03 31.96
CA GLY A 120 -1.83 -4.95 31.82
C GLY A 120 -1.29 -5.51 33.13
N LEU A 121 -1.88 -5.16 34.29
CA LEU A 121 -1.62 -5.86 35.55
C LEU A 121 -2.90 -6.53 36.03
N SER A 122 -2.78 -7.74 36.58
CA SER A 122 -3.90 -8.41 37.25
C SER A 122 -4.12 -7.86 38.67
N LYS A 123 -3.05 -7.33 39.28
CA LYS A 123 -3.06 -6.80 40.65
C LYS A 123 -3.56 -5.35 40.71
N ALA A 124 -4.57 -5.11 41.53
CA ALA A 124 -5.02 -3.76 41.91
C ALA A 124 -4.28 -3.27 43.17
N SER A 125 -4.31 -1.97 43.43
CA SER A 125 -3.80 -1.43 44.69
C SER A 125 -4.73 -1.78 45.87
N SER A 126 -4.23 -1.68 47.10
CA SER A 126 -5.11 -1.69 48.28
C SER A 126 -5.94 -0.40 48.36
N PRO A 127 -7.15 -0.42 48.96
CA PRO A 127 -7.89 0.80 49.27
C PRO A 127 -7.11 1.66 50.25
N SER A 128 -7.31 2.98 50.20
CA SER A 128 -6.68 3.91 51.15
C SER A 128 -7.69 4.92 51.69
N GLN A 129 -7.35 5.56 52.80
CA GLN A 129 -8.14 6.63 53.40
C GLN A 129 -7.28 7.86 53.57
N ILE A 130 -7.86 9.03 53.33
CA ILE A 130 -7.21 10.32 53.58
C ILE A 130 -8.04 11.11 54.57
N ASN A 131 -7.37 11.86 55.46
CA ASN A 131 -8.02 12.77 56.38
C ASN A 131 -7.83 14.20 55.90
N VAL A 132 -8.92 14.85 55.50
CA VAL A 132 -8.91 16.22 54.98
C VAL A 132 -9.30 17.19 56.10
N ILE A 133 -8.34 17.99 56.54
CA ILE A 133 -8.50 18.94 57.64
C ILE A 133 -9.10 20.24 57.08
N LYS A 134 -10.18 20.73 57.70
CA LYS A 134 -10.76 22.02 57.30
C LYS A 134 -9.80 23.16 57.65
N ARG A 135 -9.36 23.94 56.65
CA ARG A 135 -8.50 25.12 56.88
C ARG A 135 -8.80 26.21 55.86
N THR A 136 -9.03 27.42 56.34
CA THR A 136 -9.29 28.58 55.49
C THR A 136 -7.96 29.15 54.98
N SER A 137 -7.71 29.10 53.67
CA SER A 137 -6.55 29.77 53.08
C SER A 137 -6.79 31.28 53.01
N LYS A 138 -5.76 32.09 53.29
CA LYS A 138 -5.80 33.54 53.01
C LYS A 138 -5.86 33.77 51.50
N THR A 139 -6.90 34.43 51.02
CA THR A 139 -7.00 34.88 49.62
C THR A 139 -6.01 36.00 49.38
N TYR A 140 -5.07 35.82 48.44
CA TYR A 140 -4.25 36.93 47.96
C TYR A 140 -5.13 37.87 47.13
N ALA A 141 -5.09 39.17 47.41
CA ALA A 141 -6.06 40.16 46.89
C ALA A 141 -6.08 40.31 45.36
N LYS A 142 -5.01 39.93 44.66
CA LYS A 142 -4.93 39.98 43.19
C LYS A 142 -5.44 38.68 42.58
N ASN A 143 -6.51 38.74 41.79
CA ASN A 143 -7.04 37.59 41.07
C ASN A 143 -6.13 37.24 39.89
N PHE A 144 -5.59 36.03 39.86
CA PHE A 144 -4.74 35.51 38.78
C PHE A 144 -5.51 34.72 37.75
N ILE A 145 -6.80 34.44 37.98
CA ILE A 145 -7.61 33.62 37.08
C ILE A 145 -8.85 34.35 36.60
N LYS A 146 -9.06 34.32 35.29
CA LYS A 146 -10.25 34.87 34.64
C LYS A 146 -10.90 33.80 33.78
N THR A 147 -12.20 33.65 33.92
CA THR A 147 -13.00 32.73 33.11
C THR A 147 -13.91 33.52 32.19
N LEU A 148 -14.13 33.00 30.98
CA LEU A 148 -14.90 33.67 29.94
C LEU A 148 -15.73 32.61 29.22
N LEU A 149 -17.06 32.71 29.37
CA LEU A 149 -18.01 31.94 28.58
C LEU A 149 -18.45 32.77 27.37
N ARG A 150 -18.35 32.20 26.16
CA ARG A 150 -18.66 32.95 24.93
C ARG A 150 -20.16 33.21 24.76
N ASN A 151 -20.99 32.21 25.03
CA ASN A 151 -22.44 32.29 24.88
C ASN A 151 -23.11 31.64 26.10
N PRO A 152 -23.91 32.39 26.88
CA PRO A 152 -24.64 31.85 28.04
C PRO A 152 -25.93 31.11 27.67
N ASN A 153 -26.26 31.01 26.38
CA ASN A 153 -27.36 30.21 25.88
C ASN A 153 -26.83 29.16 24.90
N ALA A 154 -27.26 27.92 25.07
CA ALA A 154 -26.93 26.83 24.19
C ALA A 154 -28.16 25.97 23.91
N ILE A 155 -28.06 25.11 22.90
CA ILE A 155 -28.99 24.01 22.68
C ILE A 155 -28.29 22.71 23.10
N GLU A 156 -29.03 21.72 23.56
CA GLU A 156 -28.52 20.38 23.83
C GLU A 156 -27.75 19.84 22.61
N GLY A 157 -26.53 19.37 22.85
CA GLY A 157 -25.58 18.98 21.81
C GLY A 157 -24.84 20.14 21.15
N GLN A 158 -25.05 21.41 21.48
CA GLN A 158 -24.26 22.50 20.91
C GLN A 158 -22.86 22.56 21.53
N LEU A 159 -21.84 22.81 20.71
CA LEU A 159 -20.49 23.09 21.20
C LEU A 159 -20.39 24.52 21.73
N VAL A 160 -19.94 24.65 22.97
CA VAL A 160 -19.70 25.91 23.66
C VAL A 160 -18.21 26.03 23.98
N MET A 161 -17.62 27.18 23.64
CA MET A 161 -16.22 27.46 23.96
C MET A 161 -16.12 28.19 25.30
N TYR A 162 -15.33 27.61 26.21
CA TYR A 162 -15.04 28.16 27.53
C TYR A 162 -13.55 28.46 27.65
N ARG A 163 -13.23 29.71 27.95
CA ARG A 163 -11.86 30.20 28.02
C ARG A 163 -11.46 30.43 29.46
N VAL A 164 -10.26 29.99 29.81
CA VAL A 164 -9.61 30.33 31.08
C VAL A 164 -8.31 31.04 30.76
N GLU A 165 -8.13 32.21 31.36
CA GLU A 165 -6.90 32.98 31.33
C GLU A 165 -6.29 32.95 32.74
N THR A 166 -5.00 32.66 32.82
CA THR A 166 -4.28 32.65 34.08
C THR A 166 -3.02 33.50 33.96
N ASP A 167 -2.94 34.55 34.77
CA ASP A 167 -1.84 35.50 34.77
C ASP A 167 -0.69 34.98 35.62
N ILE A 168 0.46 34.82 34.97
CA ILE A 168 1.72 34.35 35.51
C ILE A 168 2.64 35.56 35.65
N LEU A 169 2.48 36.30 36.75
CA LEU A 169 3.38 37.40 37.09
C LEU A 169 4.79 36.86 37.43
N PRO A 170 5.87 37.68 37.31
CA PRO A 170 7.24 37.22 37.53
C PRO A 170 7.49 36.55 38.90
N ASN A 171 6.79 36.98 39.94
CA ASN A 171 6.90 36.44 41.30
C ASN A 171 5.86 35.36 41.64
N VAL A 172 4.99 35.00 40.70
CA VAL A 172 3.91 34.02 40.92
C VAL A 172 4.29 32.70 40.25
N LYS A 173 4.26 31.62 41.03
CA LYS A 173 4.45 30.26 40.50
C LYS A 173 3.20 29.43 40.74
N ILE A 174 2.55 29.03 39.65
CA ILE A 174 1.42 28.09 39.67
C ILE A 174 1.98 26.67 39.77
N GLN A 175 1.48 25.90 40.71
CA GLN A 175 1.86 24.51 40.96
C GLN A 175 0.78 23.54 40.49
N THR A 176 -0.48 23.89 40.74
CA THR A 176 -1.64 23.05 40.44
C THR A 176 -2.68 23.84 39.65
N TYR A 177 -3.33 23.16 38.72
CA TYR A 177 -4.44 23.67 37.94
C TYR A 177 -5.41 22.50 37.73
N THR A 178 -6.69 22.68 38.05
CA THR A 178 -7.77 21.71 37.76
C THR A 178 -8.55 22.14 36.51
N PRO A 179 -9.12 21.21 35.70
CA PRO A 179 -10.02 21.59 34.61
C PRO A 179 -11.36 22.13 35.16
N PRO A 180 -12.13 22.88 34.35
CA PRO A 180 -13.51 23.19 34.69
C PRO A 180 -14.36 21.91 34.73
N THR A 181 -15.46 21.93 35.48
CA THR A 181 -16.39 20.81 35.58
C THR A 181 -17.83 21.28 35.40
N ALA A 182 -18.67 20.46 34.79
CA ALA A 182 -20.10 20.72 34.65
C ALA A 182 -20.86 19.39 34.61
N GLU A 183 -22.07 19.40 35.16
CA GLU A 183 -22.95 18.22 35.15
C GLU A 183 -23.55 17.99 33.76
N ASP A 184 -23.72 16.71 33.38
CA ASP A 184 -24.22 16.28 32.07
C ASP A 184 -23.48 16.93 30.89
N ALA A 185 -22.18 17.18 31.02
CA ALA A 185 -21.39 17.83 29.99
C ALA A 185 -20.11 17.05 29.67
N THR A 186 -19.78 16.99 28.38
CA THR A 186 -18.49 16.53 27.90
C THR A 186 -17.56 17.74 27.78
N ILE A 187 -16.42 17.71 28.47
CA ILE A 187 -15.44 18.80 28.51
C ILE A 187 -14.10 18.28 27.99
N GLU A 188 -13.55 18.96 26.98
CA GLU A 188 -12.26 18.61 26.36
C GLU A 188 -11.38 19.87 26.24
N LEU A 189 -10.10 19.77 26.58
CA LEU A 189 -9.13 20.85 26.35
C LEU A 189 -8.80 20.92 24.85
N TYR A 190 -9.14 22.02 24.19
CA TYR A 190 -8.85 22.22 22.77
C TYR A 190 -7.43 22.74 22.54
N GLN A 191 -7.03 23.79 23.27
CA GLN A 191 -5.71 24.37 23.13
C GLN A 191 -5.23 24.98 24.43
N GLU A 192 -3.90 24.95 24.60
CA GLU A 192 -3.18 25.72 25.61
C GLU A 192 -2.13 26.58 24.90
N LYS A 193 -2.08 27.88 25.25
CA LYS A 193 -1.04 28.79 24.76
C LYS A 193 -0.65 29.80 25.81
N VAL A 194 0.58 30.28 25.74
CA VAL A 194 1.07 31.36 26.61
C VAL A 194 1.33 32.60 25.76
N ILE A 195 0.78 33.73 26.16
CA ILE A 195 1.00 35.03 25.51
C ILE A 195 1.64 36.00 26.48
N SER A 196 2.42 36.95 25.99
CA SER A 196 2.90 38.09 26.78
C SER A 196 1.82 39.18 26.81
N ARG A 197 1.57 39.75 27.99
CA ARG A 197 0.68 40.89 28.22
C ARG A 197 1.43 42.00 28.94
N VAL A 198 0.99 43.22 28.73
CA VAL A 198 1.52 44.40 29.40
C VAL A 198 0.60 44.75 30.57
N SER A 199 1.16 44.98 31.76
CA SER A 199 0.40 45.44 32.91
C SER A 199 -0.14 46.85 32.65
N LYS A 200 -1.46 47.02 32.86
CA LYS A 200 -2.09 48.36 32.90
C LYS A 200 -1.79 49.10 34.21
N GLU A 201 -1.23 48.39 35.19
CA GLU A 201 -0.90 48.88 36.51
C GLU A 201 0.57 49.36 36.49
N ASN A 202 0.76 50.67 36.72
CA ASN A 202 2.00 51.47 36.72
C ASN A 202 2.58 51.90 35.35
N SER A 203 2.22 53.12 34.93
CA SER A 203 2.67 53.84 33.74
C SER A 203 4.18 54.09 33.65
N ILE A 204 4.94 53.86 34.72
CA ILE A 204 6.37 54.22 34.80
C ILE A 204 7.29 53.05 34.40
N ASN A 205 6.81 51.79 34.41
CA ASN A 205 7.67 50.64 34.06
C ASN A 205 6.96 49.44 33.38
N GLN A 206 5.67 49.58 33.03
CA GLN A 206 4.83 48.61 32.29
C GLN A 206 5.34 47.15 32.30
N PRO A 207 5.32 46.45 33.44
CA PRO A 207 5.91 45.11 33.51
C PRO A 207 5.16 44.16 32.55
N ILE A 208 5.93 43.48 31.70
CA ILE A 208 5.43 42.41 30.84
C ILE A 208 5.27 41.17 31.72
N TYR A 209 4.09 40.58 31.68
CA TYR A 209 3.80 39.29 32.32
C TYR A 209 3.28 38.30 31.28
N LYS A 210 3.25 37.03 31.64
CA LYS A 210 2.72 35.98 30.76
C LYS A 210 1.31 35.65 31.19
N THR A 211 0.41 35.43 30.24
CA THR A 211 -0.91 34.85 30.49
C THR A 211 -1.00 33.52 29.78
N GLN A 212 -1.26 32.47 30.55
CA GLN A 212 -1.61 31.16 30.02
C GLN A 212 -3.10 31.15 29.69
N ILE A 213 -3.44 30.72 28.48
CA ILE A 213 -4.80 30.64 27.97
C ILE A 213 -5.09 29.17 27.68
N ARG A 214 -6.15 28.64 28.31
CA ARG A 214 -6.73 27.33 28.01
C ARG A 214 -8.13 27.51 27.44
N GLU A 215 -8.38 26.95 26.28
CA GLU A 215 -9.71 26.91 25.68
C GLU A 215 -10.27 25.50 25.78
N TYR A 216 -11.50 25.37 26.27
CA TYR A 216 -12.20 24.12 26.42
C TYR A 216 -13.39 24.06 25.47
N LYS A 217 -13.59 22.90 24.84
CA LYS A 217 -14.82 22.49 24.17
C LYS A 217 -15.75 21.91 25.23
N ILE A 218 -16.97 22.44 25.34
CA ILE A 218 -18.00 21.95 26.26
C ILE A 218 -19.25 21.63 25.45
N ILE A 219 -19.76 20.40 25.59
CA ILE A 219 -21.03 19.97 24.98
C ILE A 219 -21.94 19.46 26.09
N PHE A 220 -23.12 20.06 26.22
CA PHE A 220 -24.13 19.65 27.19
C PHE A 220 -25.05 18.59 26.60
N ASN A 221 -25.19 17.48 27.32
CA ASN A 221 -25.92 16.28 26.90
C ASN A 221 -27.36 16.24 27.42
N LYS A 222 -27.75 17.19 28.28
CA LYS A 222 -29.13 17.35 28.78
C LYS A 222 -29.54 18.82 28.86
N PRO A 223 -30.82 19.15 28.63
CA PRO A 223 -31.33 20.51 28.75
C PRO A 223 -31.44 20.98 30.21
N GLY A 224 -31.71 22.27 30.37
CA GLY A 224 -31.95 22.94 31.65
C GLY A 224 -30.91 24.01 32.00
N ALA A 225 -31.10 24.63 33.16
CA ALA A 225 -30.10 25.53 33.73
C ALA A 225 -28.89 24.72 34.20
N LYS A 226 -27.72 25.01 33.62
CA LYS A 226 -26.47 24.33 33.92
C LYS A 226 -25.45 25.32 34.50
N VAL A 227 -24.50 24.75 35.24
CA VAL A 227 -23.44 25.49 35.91
C VAL A 227 -22.10 24.91 35.49
N ILE A 228 -21.21 25.77 35.03
CA ILE A 228 -19.81 25.45 34.78
C ILE A 228 -19.03 25.94 36.01
N GLU A 229 -18.57 24.97 36.79
CA GLU A 229 -17.66 25.22 37.89
C GLU A 229 -16.30 25.64 37.33
N GLY A 230 -15.84 26.81 37.76
CA GLY A 230 -14.55 27.34 37.36
C GLY A 230 -13.40 26.44 37.84
N PRO A 231 -12.29 26.41 37.09
CA PRO A 231 -11.08 25.68 37.49
C PRO A 231 -10.48 26.29 38.75
N THR A 232 -9.74 25.47 39.50
CA THR A 232 -8.99 25.90 40.68
C THR A 232 -7.51 25.95 40.34
N ILE A 233 -6.86 27.06 40.68
CA ILE A 233 -5.41 27.22 40.59
C ILE A 233 -4.81 27.37 41.98
N GLU A 234 -3.63 26.79 42.12
CA GLU A 234 -2.84 26.92 43.34
C GLU A 234 -1.39 27.18 43.03
N GLY A 235 -0.76 27.91 43.93
CA GLY A 235 0.63 28.26 43.79
C GLY A 235 1.11 29.08 44.96
N PHE A 236 2.19 29.82 44.72
CA PHE A 236 2.73 30.75 45.68
C PHE A 236 3.23 32.03 45.02
N VAL A 237 3.16 33.11 45.78
CA VAL A 237 3.75 34.40 45.46
C VAL A 237 5.06 34.53 46.24
N LYS A 238 6.17 34.72 45.54
CA LYS A 238 7.46 35.03 46.14
C LYS A 238 7.44 36.47 46.67
N SER A 239 7.70 36.64 47.96
CA SER A 239 7.80 37.94 48.60
C SER A 239 8.90 37.88 49.67
N ASN A 240 9.97 38.66 49.47
CA ASN A 240 11.10 38.86 50.40
C ASN A 240 11.41 37.65 51.30
N GLY A 241 11.96 36.58 50.70
CA GLY A 241 12.40 35.38 51.43
C GLY A 241 11.29 34.41 51.85
N SER A 242 10.02 34.73 51.61
CA SER A 242 8.86 33.88 51.92
C SER A 242 8.04 33.51 50.68
N ASN A 243 7.45 32.32 50.70
CA ASN A 243 6.50 31.85 49.69
C ASN A 243 5.08 31.90 50.27
N ASN A 244 4.30 32.90 49.87
CA ASN A 244 2.90 33.01 50.29
C ASN A 244 2.03 32.15 49.38
N THR A 245 1.53 31.03 49.89
CA THR A 245 0.65 30.13 49.12
C THR A 245 -0.70 30.80 48.86
N PHE A 246 -1.28 30.57 47.68
CA PHE A 246 -2.65 30.98 47.36
C PHE A 246 -3.39 29.83 46.68
N THR A 247 -4.71 29.84 46.88
CA THR A 247 -5.67 29.05 46.12
C THR A 247 -6.71 30.02 45.58
N GLN A 248 -7.00 29.93 44.28
CA GLN A 248 -8.04 30.74 43.64
C GLN A 248 -8.89 29.86 42.74
N LYS A 249 -10.19 30.07 42.81
CA LYS A 249 -11.16 29.41 41.94
C LYS A 249 -11.66 30.40 40.90
N GLY A 250 -11.72 29.97 39.65
CA GLY A 250 -12.31 30.74 38.57
C GLY A 250 -13.79 31.00 38.82
N GLU A 251 -14.31 32.09 38.26
CA GLU A 251 -15.72 32.45 38.40
C GLU A 251 -16.62 31.36 37.81
N ILE A 252 -17.70 31.07 38.54
CA ILE A 252 -18.76 30.16 38.12
C ILE A 252 -19.51 30.80 36.95
N GLN A 253 -19.68 30.06 35.86
CA GLN A 253 -20.45 30.52 34.70
C GLN A 253 -21.79 29.77 34.65
N LYS A 254 -22.88 30.52 34.51
CA LYS A 254 -24.22 29.96 34.34
C LYS A 254 -24.55 29.89 32.85
N ILE A 255 -25.17 28.80 32.42
CA ILE A 255 -25.58 28.60 31.03
C ILE A 255 -26.97 27.96 30.98
N ASN A 256 -27.82 28.44 30.08
CA ASN A 256 -29.13 27.85 29.85
C ASN A 256 -29.11 26.98 28.59
N VAL A 257 -29.48 25.70 28.74
CA VAL A 257 -29.46 24.72 27.65
C VAL A 257 -30.89 24.41 27.22
N LYS A 258 -31.27 24.79 25.99
CA LYS A 258 -32.57 24.48 25.40
C LYS A 258 -32.63 23.00 24.94
N PRO A 259 -33.80 22.35 24.97
CA PRO A 259 -33.96 20.96 24.54
C PRO A 259 -33.73 20.77 23.04
N ASN A 260 -33.20 19.59 22.67
CA ASN A 260 -33.06 19.13 21.29
C ASN A 260 -33.61 17.69 21.17
N PRO A 261 -34.94 17.51 21.19
CA PRO A 261 -35.57 16.19 21.34
C PRO A 261 -35.20 15.20 20.22
N ASP A 262 -35.06 15.72 19.00
CA ASP A 262 -34.70 14.94 17.81
C ASP A 262 -33.18 14.73 17.67
N LYS A 263 -32.38 15.32 18.57
CA LYS A 263 -30.91 15.27 18.56
C LYS A 263 -30.28 15.68 17.23
N HIS A 264 -30.85 16.69 16.57
CA HIS A 264 -30.27 17.26 15.34
C HIS A 264 -28.85 17.75 15.61
N LEU A 265 -27.97 17.67 14.60
CA LEU A 265 -26.70 18.38 14.60
C LEU A 265 -26.96 19.87 14.85
N VAL A 266 -26.35 20.44 15.89
CA VAL A 266 -26.44 21.88 16.18
C VAL A 266 -25.19 22.57 15.66
N SER A 267 -25.35 23.55 14.78
CA SER A 267 -24.26 24.34 14.23
C SER A 267 -24.76 25.73 13.85
N GLU A 268 -23.94 26.77 13.96
CA GLU A 268 -24.34 28.11 13.52
C GLU A 268 -24.40 28.25 12.00
N ASN A 269 -23.58 27.47 11.31
CA ASN A 269 -23.51 27.46 9.86
C ASN A 269 -22.89 26.14 9.40
N ILE A 270 -23.54 25.47 8.45
CA ILE A 270 -23.00 24.32 7.72
C ILE A 270 -22.85 24.70 6.25
N THR A 271 -21.67 24.45 5.70
CA THR A 271 -21.41 24.49 4.25
C THR A 271 -20.94 23.13 3.78
N VAL A 272 -21.52 22.65 2.68
CA VAL A 272 -21.13 21.41 2.00
C VAL A 272 -20.64 21.77 0.61
N ALA A 273 -19.42 21.34 0.28
CA ALA A 273 -18.85 21.43 -1.05
C ALA A 273 -18.56 20.03 -1.56
N VAL A 274 -19.08 19.70 -2.74
CA VAL A 274 -18.84 18.41 -3.40
C VAL A 274 -18.14 18.69 -4.72
N GLN A 275 -17.01 18.03 -4.92
CA GLN A 275 -16.30 18.04 -6.19
C GLN A 275 -16.22 16.62 -6.72
N TRP A 276 -16.58 16.45 -7.97
CA TRP A 276 -16.45 15.18 -8.67
C TRP A 276 -15.26 15.24 -9.64
N THR A 277 -14.61 14.12 -9.90
CA THR A 277 -13.49 14.03 -10.86
C THR A 277 -13.54 12.66 -11.54
N PRO A 278 -13.49 12.59 -12.89
CA PRO A 278 -13.45 13.71 -13.83
C PRO A 278 -14.76 14.53 -13.83
N ASP A 279 -14.68 15.76 -14.35
CA ASP A 279 -15.87 16.61 -14.52
C ASP A 279 -16.76 16.10 -15.67
N GLU A 280 -16.13 15.53 -16.69
CA GLU A 280 -16.77 14.86 -17.83
C GLU A 280 -17.67 13.72 -17.36
N LYS A 281 -18.90 13.66 -17.88
CA LYS A 281 -19.90 12.65 -17.49
C LYS A 281 -19.77 11.33 -18.24
N GLU A 282 -18.83 11.22 -19.16
CA GLU A 282 -18.50 10.00 -19.87
C GLU A 282 -17.18 9.46 -19.33
N VAL A 283 -17.17 8.21 -18.86
CA VAL A 283 -15.98 7.56 -18.30
C VAL A 283 -15.79 6.16 -18.85
N SER A 284 -14.54 5.73 -18.95
CA SER A 284 -14.23 4.36 -19.38
C SER A 284 -14.32 3.36 -18.23
N VAL A 285 -14.56 2.09 -18.57
CA VAL A 285 -14.43 0.99 -17.60
C VAL A 285 -13.02 0.99 -17.01
N GLY A 286 -12.93 0.85 -15.69
CA GLY A 286 -11.66 0.94 -14.94
C GLY A 286 -11.16 2.36 -14.66
N GLN A 287 -11.78 3.41 -15.23
CA GLN A 287 -11.44 4.80 -14.90
C GLN A 287 -12.09 5.19 -13.57
N ALA A 288 -11.29 5.69 -12.63
CA ALA A 288 -11.78 6.06 -11.30
C ALA A 288 -12.62 7.35 -11.34
N ILE A 289 -13.83 7.28 -10.77
CA ILE A 289 -14.67 8.43 -10.44
C ILE A 289 -14.45 8.77 -8.97
N THR A 290 -13.97 9.97 -8.68
CA THR A 290 -13.69 10.42 -7.31
C THR A 290 -14.69 11.48 -6.88
N ARG A 291 -15.32 11.28 -5.72
CA ARG A 291 -16.17 12.26 -5.03
C ARG A 291 -15.46 12.81 -3.81
N SER A 292 -15.07 14.07 -3.84
CA SER A 292 -14.48 14.79 -2.71
C SER A 292 -15.56 15.64 -2.03
N ILE A 293 -15.95 15.24 -0.81
CA ILE A 293 -16.95 15.92 0.00
C ILE A 293 -16.24 16.70 1.10
N THR A 294 -16.44 18.02 1.15
CA THR A 294 -15.97 18.88 2.24
C THR A 294 -17.16 19.43 3.00
N ILE A 295 -17.33 19.02 4.25
CA ILE A 295 -18.31 19.57 5.18
C ILE A 295 -17.59 20.48 6.16
N ARG A 296 -18.08 21.70 6.31
CA ARG A 296 -17.56 22.66 7.28
C ARG A 296 -18.68 23.17 8.14
N GLY A 297 -18.43 23.21 9.44
CA GLY A 297 -19.38 23.63 10.45
C GLY A 297 -18.82 24.68 11.39
N THR A 298 -19.70 25.50 11.96
CA THR A 298 -19.35 26.57 12.91
C THR A 298 -19.96 26.32 14.28
N ASP A 299 -19.14 26.38 15.33
CA ASP A 299 -19.50 26.12 16.72
C ASP A 299 -20.18 24.75 16.91
N ASN A 300 -19.62 23.72 16.24
CA ASN A 300 -19.88 22.29 16.43
C ASN A 300 -18.56 21.50 16.40
N ALA A 301 -18.49 20.37 17.09
CA ALA A 301 -17.34 19.47 17.08
C ALA A 301 -17.37 18.54 15.85
N LEU A 302 -16.20 18.01 15.47
CA LEU A 302 -16.07 17.05 14.37
C LEU A 302 -16.93 15.80 14.54
N SER A 303 -16.98 15.27 15.77
CA SER A 303 -17.74 14.07 16.13
C SER A 303 -19.25 14.18 15.94
N GLN A 304 -19.75 15.38 15.67
CA GLN A 304 -21.17 15.64 15.49
C GLN A 304 -21.59 15.60 14.02
N PHE A 305 -20.64 15.62 13.08
CA PHE A 305 -20.98 15.45 11.68
C PHE A 305 -21.60 14.06 11.43
N PRO A 306 -22.59 13.97 10.52
CA PRO A 306 -23.19 12.68 10.21
C PRO A 306 -22.17 11.76 9.56
N ALA A 307 -22.28 10.46 9.85
CA ALA A 307 -21.55 9.46 9.09
C ALA A 307 -22.07 9.45 7.64
N ILE A 308 -21.16 9.54 6.68
CA ILE A 308 -21.48 9.46 5.25
C ILE A 308 -21.23 8.01 4.83
N GLU A 309 -22.30 7.25 4.67
CA GLU A 309 -22.21 5.85 4.25
C GLU A 309 -21.74 5.73 2.79
N LEU A 310 -21.09 4.61 2.51
CA LEU A 310 -20.72 4.22 1.15
C LEU A 310 -21.91 3.51 0.51
N PRO A 311 -22.33 3.92 -0.69
CA PRO A 311 -23.36 3.18 -1.40
C PRO A 311 -22.83 1.81 -1.82
N ASP A 312 -23.65 0.78 -1.66
CA ASP A 312 -23.35 -0.55 -2.18
C ASP A 312 -23.66 -0.59 -3.68
N LEU A 313 -22.61 -0.76 -4.48
CA LEU A 313 -22.67 -0.71 -5.93
C LEU A 313 -21.96 -1.95 -6.50
N PRO A 314 -22.68 -3.04 -6.82
CA PRO A 314 -22.06 -4.33 -7.18
C PRO A 314 -21.21 -4.26 -8.46
N ASP A 315 -21.55 -3.35 -9.39
CA ASP A 315 -20.83 -3.14 -10.64
C ASP A 315 -19.62 -2.20 -10.51
N TYR A 316 -19.25 -1.81 -9.28
CA TYR A 316 -18.15 -0.88 -9.00
C TYR A 316 -17.23 -1.47 -7.93
N ASP A 317 -15.94 -1.11 -7.97
CA ASP A 317 -15.10 -1.16 -6.78
C ASP A 317 -15.23 0.18 -6.06
N VAL A 318 -15.64 0.13 -4.80
CA VAL A 318 -15.93 1.30 -3.99
C VAL A 318 -15.04 1.31 -2.76
N TYR A 319 -14.30 2.40 -2.55
CA TYR A 319 -13.48 2.58 -1.37
C TYR A 319 -13.39 4.05 -0.96
N VAL A 320 -12.92 4.29 0.27
CA VAL A 320 -12.77 5.62 0.84
C VAL A 320 -11.33 5.82 1.25
N GLU A 321 -10.78 6.97 0.89
CA GLU A 321 -9.48 7.38 1.40
C GLU A 321 -9.56 7.82 2.86
N LYS A 322 -8.41 7.95 3.51
CA LYS A 322 -8.34 8.45 4.88
C LYS A 322 -8.91 9.87 4.98
N THR A 323 -9.94 10.03 5.82
CA THR A 323 -10.57 11.32 6.09
C THR A 323 -9.56 12.36 6.57
N LYS A 324 -9.67 13.60 6.06
CA LYS A 324 -8.92 14.74 6.58
C LYS A 324 -9.83 15.58 7.47
N GLU A 325 -9.39 15.81 8.70
CA GLU A 325 -10.15 16.51 9.73
C GLU A 325 -9.36 17.70 10.24
N SER A 326 -10.04 18.80 10.53
CA SER A 326 -9.42 19.94 11.22
C SER A 326 -10.41 20.70 12.09
N GLU A 327 -9.91 21.19 13.22
CA GLU A 327 -10.64 22.06 14.15
C GLU A 327 -9.81 23.33 14.41
N LYS A 328 -10.40 24.49 14.15
CA LYS A 328 -9.72 25.79 14.27
C LYS A 328 -10.56 26.79 15.03
N LEU A 329 -10.00 27.36 16.09
CA LEU A 329 -10.56 28.56 16.70
C LEU A 329 -10.09 29.82 15.93
N MET A 330 -11.02 30.44 15.21
CA MET A 330 -10.77 31.59 14.34
C MET A 330 -10.57 32.89 15.12
N LYS A 331 -9.96 33.91 14.49
CA LYS A 331 -9.70 35.23 15.10
C LYS A 331 -10.97 35.94 15.59
N ASN A 332 -12.09 35.75 14.89
CA ASN A 332 -13.41 36.25 15.28
C ASN A 332 -14.04 35.46 16.43
N LYS A 333 -13.28 34.56 17.09
CA LYS A 333 -13.77 33.69 18.16
C LYS A 333 -14.93 32.81 17.68
N LYS A 334 -14.86 32.27 16.47
CA LYS A 334 -15.73 31.19 16.02
C LYS A 334 -14.94 29.90 15.93
N PHE A 335 -15.49 28.82 16.44
CA PHE A 335 -14.88 27.50 16.29
C PHE A 335 -15.32 26.91 14.97
N VAL A 336 -14.38 26.43 14.16
CA VAL A 336 -14.67 25.87 12.83
C VAL A 336 -14.15 24.46 12.78
N SER A 337 -15.05 23.52 12.51
CA SER A 337 -14.74 22.12 12.22
C SER A 337 -14.84 21.88 10.72
N THR A 338 -13.92 21.10 10.15
CA THR A 338 -13.90 20.77 8.72
C THR A 338 -13.57 19.29 8.55
N LEU A 339 -14.45 18.59 7.83
CA LEU A 339 -14.36 17.19 7.47
C LEU A 339 -14.23 17.09 5.95
N THR A 340 -13.18 16.43 5.46
CA THR A 340 -13.00 16.15 4.04
C THR A 340 -12.92 14.64 3.82
N LEU A 341 -13.89 14.11 3.10
CA LEU A 341 -14.02 12.70 2.74
C LEU A 341 -13.82 12.54 1.23
N LYS A 342 -13.08 11.51 0.83
CA LYS A 342 -12.92 11.16 -0.59
C LYS A 342 -13.39 9.72 -0.82
N GLN A 343 -14.39 9.57 -1.66
CA GLN A 343 -14.93 8.29 -2.10
C GLN A 343 -14.48 8.05 -3.53
N VAL A 344 -14.02 6.84 -3.85
CA VAL A 344 -13.59 6.46 -5.19
C VAL A 344 -14.43 5.29 -5.67
N PHE A 345 -14.94 5.41 -6.89
CA PHE A 345 -15.79 4.44 -7.57
C PHE A 345 -15.12 4.03 -8.88
N VAL A 346 -14.81 2.75 -9.05
CA VAL A 346 -14.18 2.23 -10.28
C VAL A 346 -15.18 1.31 -11.00
N PRO A 347 -15.69 1.70 -12.18
CA PRO A 347 -16.66 0.88 -12.92
C PRO A 347 -16.05 -0.42 -13.42
N LYS A 348 -16.78 -1.54 -13.29
CA LYS A 348 -16.36 -2.88 -13.75
C LYS A 348 -17.01 -3.33 -15.05
N LYS A 349 -18.09 -2.67 -15.46
CA LYS A 349 -18.97 -3.08 -16.56
C LYS A 349 -19.17 -1.92 -17.54
N ASN A 350 -19.22 -2.22 -18.84
CA ASN A 350 -19.51 -1.24 -19.87
C ASN A 350 -21.02 -1.05 -20.06
N HIS A 351 -21.42 0.06 -20.67
CA HIS A 351 -22.80 0.43 -20.96
C HIS A 351 -23.69 0.46 -19.71
N THR A 352 -23.11 0.88 -18.59
CA THR A 352 -23.83 1.12 -17.33
C THR A 352 -23.87 2.59 -17.01
N THR A 353 -24.99 3.03 -16.44
CA THR A 353 -25.12 4.38 -15.91
C THR A 353 -24.79 4.35 -14.42
N PHE A 354 -23.71 5.00 -14.03
CA PHE A 354 -23.40 5.25 -12.63
C PHE A 354 -24.32 6.36 -12.11
N ASN A 355 -25.09 6.09 -11.06
CA ASN A 355 -25.97 7.09 -10.47
C ASN A 355 -25.83 7.11 -8.95
N ILE A 356 -25.32 8.21 -8.42
CA ILE A 356 -25.25 8.48 -6.98
C ILE A 356 -26.28 9.57 -6.67
N PRO A 357 -27.29 9.31 -5.82
CA PRO A 357 -28.28 10.31 -5.47
C PRO A 357 -27.72 11.39 -4.54
N ASP A 358 -28.47 12.48 -4.43
CA ASP A 358 -28.26 13.49 -3.40
C ASP A 358 -28.47 12.89 -2.01
N VAL A 359 -27.54 13.17 -1.09
CA VAL A 359 -27.67 12.79 0.32
C VAL A 359 -27.94 14.05 1.14
N LYS A 360 -29.04 14.06 1.87
CA LYS A 360 -29.50 15.21 2.65
C LYS A 360 -29.37 14.91 4.14
N PHE A 361 -28.95 15.91 4.91
CA PHE A 361 -28.99 15.85 6.37
C PHE A 361 -29.45 17.17 6.96
N THR A 362 -30.16 17.09 8.07
CA THR A 362 -30.71 18.25 8.77
C THR A 362 -29.79 18.71 9.88
N TRP A 363 -29.78 20.02 10.11
CA TRP A 363 -29.07 20.66 11.22
C TRP A 363 -29.91 21.80 11.79
N LEU A 364 -29.71 22.11 13.07
CA LEU A 364 -30.42 23.15 13.79
C LEU A 364 -29.51 24.37 13.97
N ASN A 365 -29.99 25.54 13.57
CA ASN A 365 -29.28 26.78 13.79
C ASN A 365 -29.61 27.35 15.17
N PRO A 366 -28.65 27.49 16.09
CA PRO A 366 -28.93 27.94 17.46
C PRO A 366 -29.28 29.43 17.57
N ASN A 367 -29.00 30.24 16.55
CA ASN A 367 -29.27 31.69 16.59
C ASN A 367 -30.75 32.00 16.37
N ASN A 368 -31.42 31.27 15.48
CA ASN A 368 -32.84 31.47 15.16
C ASN A 368 -33.72 30.26 15.51
N GLY A 369 -33.14 29.13 15.90
CA GLY A 369 -33.86 27.89 16.23
C GLY A 369 -34.44 27.16 15.01
N GLU A 370 -34.08 27.57 13.79
CA GLU A 370 -34.62 26.96 12.57
C GLU A 370 -33.86 25.68 12.20
N LYS A 371 -34.61 24.67 11.77
CA LYS A 371 -34.07 23.48 11.10
C LYS A 371 -33.72 23.84 9.66
N LYS A 372 -32.50 23.51 9.25
CA LYS A 372 -31.98 23.71 7.90
C LYS A 372 -31.49 22.39 7.35
N GLU A 373 -31.49 22.27 6.03
CA GLU A 373 -31.03 21.08 5.32
C GLU A 373 -29.71 21.40 4.60
N ALA A 374 -28.76 20.47 4.66
CA ALA A 374 -27.56 20.49 3.85
C ALA A 374 -27.60 19.31 2.87
N THR A 375 -27.21 19.55 1.62
CA THR A 375 -27.24 18.55 0.55
C THR A 375 -25.83 18.25 0.09
N ILE A 376 -25.47 16.97 0.10
CA ILE A 376 -24.29 16.42 -0.55
C ILE A 376 -24.74 15.98 -1.94
N THR A 377 -24.43 16.80 -2.95
CA THR A 377 -24.91 16.58 -4.32
C THR A 377 -24.37 15.27 -4.90
N GLY A 378 -25.27 14.51 -5.48
CA GLY A 378 -25.01 13.31 -6.27
C GLY A 378 -24.40 13.65 -7.63
N ALA A 379 -24.26 12.62 -8.47
CA ALA A 379 -23.88 12.77 -9.86
C ALA A 379 -24.26 11.51 -10.65
N THR A 380 -24.47 11.72 -11.95
CA THR A 380 -24.70 10.65 -12.93
C THR A 380 -23.56 10.65 -13.95
N TYR A 381 -23.02 9.47 -14.25
CA TYR A 381 -21.99 9.25 -15.26
C TYR A 381 -22.40 8.10 -16.18
N GLU A 382 -22.14 8.24 -17.46
CA GLU A 382 -22.26 7.17 -18.44
C GLU A 382 -20.92 6.44 -18.56
N VAL A 383 -20.95 5.12 -18.40
CA VAL A 383 -19.76 4.28 -18.50
C VAL A 383 -19.72 3.68 -19.90
N SER A 384 -18.74 4.12 -20.70
CA SER A 384 -18.54 3.67 -22.08
C SER A 384 -17.08 3.32 -22.32
N GLY A 385 -16.79 2.16 -22.89
CA GLY A 385 -15.42 1.75 -23.26
C GLY A 385 -15.26 0.25 -23.32
N PHE A 386 -14.12 -0.25 -23.80
CA PHE A 386 -13.94 -1.69 -23.94
C PHE A 386 -13.73 -2.38 -22.57
N SER A 387 -14.57 -3.35 -22.24
CA SER A 387 -14.40 -4.26 -21.10
C SER A 387 -14.32 -5.70 -21.59
N PHE A 388 -13.18 -6.36 -21.34
CA PHE A 388 -13.04 -7.80 -21.60
C PHE A 388 -14.10 -8.63 -20.85
N ASN A 389 -14.58 -8.13 -19.71
CA ASN A 389 -15.56 -8.82 -18.88
C ASN A 389 -16.95 -8.93 -19.53
N ASP A 390 -17.28 -8.05 -20.48
CA ASP A 390 -18.57 -8.06 -21.17
C ASP A 390 -18.63 -9.04 -22.34
N TYR A 391 -17.46 -9.45 -22.87
CA TYR A 391 -17.35 -10.36 -24.01
C TYR A 391 -16.99 -11.81 -23.62
N ILE A 392 -16.72 -12.08 -22.34
CA ILE A 392 -16.57 -13.44 -21.83
C ILE A 392 -17.93 -13.91 -21.32
N PRO A 393 -18.62 -14.83 -22.02
CA PRO A 393 -19.90 -15.36 -21.53
C PRO A 393 -19.66 -16.07 -20.19
N ARG A 394 -20.25 -15.52 -19.12
CA ARG A 394 -20.21 -16.11 -17.76
C ARG A 394 -21.19 -17.26 -17.60
N ASP A 395 -22.19 -17.36 -18.48
CA ASP A 395 -23.11 -18.50 -18.49
C ASP A 395 -22.34 -19.75 -18.95
N PRO A 396 -22.23 -20.79 -18.09
CA PRO A 396 -21.55 -22.03 -18.43
C PRO A 396 -22.00 -22.59 -19.78
N ARG A 397 -23.29 -22.48 -20.11
CA ARG A 397 -23.90 -23.07 -21.32
C ARG A 397 -23.20 -22.65 -22.62
N TYR A 398 -22.71 -21.41 -22.69
CA TYR A 398 -22.08 -20.85 -23.89
C TYR A 398 -20.55 -20.79 -23.77
N ALA A 399 -20.01 -20.72 -22.56
CA ALA A 399 -18.57 -20.70 -22.31
C ALA A 399 -17.87 -21.95 -22.89
N HIS A 400 -18.48 -23.14 -22.76
CA HIS A 400 -17.88 -24.40 -23.20
C HIS A 400 -17.63 -24.45 -24.72
N TRP A 401 -18.53 -23.87 -25.53
CA TRP A 401 -18.40 -23.87 -26.99
C TRP A 401 -17.28 -22.94 -27.49
N LEU A 402 -17.07 -21.81 -26.83
CA LEU A 402 -15.94 -20.91 -27.14
C LEU A 402 -14.60 -21.59 -26.81
N PHE A 403 -14.48 -22.19 -25.63
CA PHE A 403 -13.26 -22.92 -25.26
C PHE A 403 -13.03 -24.15 -26.15
N ALA A 404 -14.09 -24.86 -26.53
CA ALA A 404 -14.00 -25.98 -27.48
C ALA A 404 -13.54 -25.51 -28.87
N GLY A 405 -14.02 -24.36 -29.36
CA GLY A 405 -13.60 -23.77 -30.62
C GLY A 405 -12.13 -23.37 -30.64
N VAL A 406 -11.64 -22.71 -29.58
CA VAL A 406 -10.22 -22.35 -29.44
C VAL A 406 -9.34 -23.61 -29.36
N ALA A 407 -9.75 -24.60 -28.58
CA ALA A 407 -9.04 -25.88 -28.49
C ALA A 407 -8.99 -26.60 -29.85
N PHE A 408 -10.10 -26.58 -30.61
CA PHE A 408 -10.16 -27.18 -31.94
C PHE A 408 -9.19 -26.50 -32.92
N ILE A 409 -9.12 -25.16 -32.92
CA ILE A 409 -8.19 -24.41 -33.79
C ILE A 409 -6.74 -24.75 -33.47
N LEU A 410 -6.39 -24.85 -32.18
CA LEU A 410 -5.04 -25.22 -31.75
C LEU A 410 -4.70 -26.66 -32.17
N ILE A 411 -5.61 -27.61 -31.93
CA ILE A 411 -5.42 -29.01 -32.30
C ILE A 411 -5.33 -29.17 -33.82
N PHE A 412 -6.17 -28.45 -34.57
CA PHE A 412 -6.15 -28.46 -36.04
C PHE A 412 -4.88 -27.81 -36.59
N GLY A 413 -4.38 -26.74 -35.98
CA GLY A 413 -3.10 -26.13 -36.33
C GLY A 413 -1.92 -27.08 -36.13
N VAL A 414 -1.90 -27.80 -35.00
CA VAL A 414 -0.88 -28.83 -34.73
C VAL A 414 -1.02 -30.00 -35.71
N PHE A 415 -2.24 -30.49 -35.93
CA PHE A 415 -2.50 -31.60 -36.84
C PHE A 415 -2.11 -31.27 -38.28
N THR A 416 -2.44 -30.07 -38.77
CA THR A 416 -2.07 -29.62 -40.12
C THR A 416 -0.56 -29.47 -40.26
N TYR A 417 0.12 -28.89 -39.26
CA TYR A 417 1.58 -28.80 -39.25
C TYR A 417 2.26 -30.18 -39.34
N TYR A 418 1.84 -31.14 -38.52
CA TYR A 418 2.40 -32.49 -38.54
C TYR A 418 2.02 -33.27 -39.80
N SER A 419 0.80 -33.08 -40.33
CA SER A 419 0.36 -33.69 -41.59
C SER A 419 1.19 -33.19 -42.78
N ILE A 420 1.54 -31.89 -42.80
CA ILE A 420 2.41 -31.31 -43.83
C ILE A 420 3.81 -31.92 -43.75
N ILE A 421 4.40 -32.03 -42.56
CA ILE A 421 5.72 -32.63 -42.37
C ILE A 421 5.70 -34.10 -42.83
N TRP A 422 4.72 -34.86 -42.38
CA TRP A 422 4.58 -36.28 -42.73
C TRP A 422 4.36 -36.51 -44.23
N TYR A 423 3.54 -35.66 -44.88
CA TYR A 423 3.32 -35.72 -46.33
C TYR A 423 4.58 -35.36 -47.13
N ARG A 424 5.38 -34.41 -46.63
CA ARG A 424 6.65 -34.00 -47.26
C ARG A 424 7.71 -35.11 -47.22
N ASP A 425 7.77 -35.89 -46.14
CA ASP A 425 8.70 -37.02 -46.02
C ASP A 425 8.30 -38.22 -46.88
N ARG A 426 6.99 -38.52 -46.98
CA ARG A 426 6.50 -39.73 -47.67
C ARG A 426 6.58 -39.66 -49.20
N VAL A 427 6.46 -38.47 -49.79
CA VAL A 427 6.39 -38.29 -51.26
C VAL A 427 7.78 -38.09 -51.89
N GLY A 428 8.85 -37.99 -51.10
CA GLY A 428 10.23 -37.98 -51.60
C GLY A 428 10.53 -36.85 -52.60
N ILE A 429 9.80 -35.72 -52.50
CA ILE A 429 9.90 -34.58 -53.41
C ILE A 429 11.34 -34.04 -53.46
N TYR A 430 12.02 -34.01 -52.31
CA TYR A 430 13.42 -33.63 -52.22
C TYR A 430 14.36 -34.57 -52.98
N GLY A 431 14.10 -35.88 -52.99
CA GLY A 431 14.88 -36.85 -53.77
C GLY A 431 14.75 -36.65 -55.28
N LYS A 432 13.55 -36.29 -55.78
CA LYS A 432 13.32 -35.97 -57.19
C LYS A 432 13.93 -34.61 -57.58
N LEU A 433 13.77 -33.59 -56.73
CA LEU A 433 14.29 -32.25 -56.98
C LEU A 433 15.83 -32.25 -56.99
N HIS A 434 16.46 -32.91 -56.02
CA HIS A 434 17.92 -32.99 -55.93
C HIS A 434 18.50 -33.72 -57.13
N LYS A 435 17.88 -34.84 -57.54
CA LYS A 435 18.28 -35.60 -58.73
C LYS A 435 18.08 -34.82 -60.03
N TYR A 436 17.04 -33.99 -60.14
CA TYR A 436 16.85 -33.12 -61.31
C TYR A 436 17.93 -32.02 -61.39
N PHE A 437 18.19 -31.32 -60.29
CA PHE A 437 19.21 -30.27 -60.23
C PHE A 437 20.63 -30.81 -60.47
N ASP A 438 20.94 -31.97 -59.92
CA ASP A 438 22.24 -32.63 -60.04
C ASP A 438 22.54 -33.10 -61.49
N TYR A 439 21.54 -33.63 -62.21
CA TYR A 439 21.73 -34.12 -63.58
C TYR A 439 21.69 -33.02 -64.66
N GLN A 440 20.77 -32.06 -64.56
CA GLN A 440 20.56 -31.06 -65.61
C GLN A 440 21.19 -29.70 -65.27
N GLY A 441 21.14 -29.31 -63.99
CA GLY A 441 21.60 -28.01 -63.53
C GLY A 441 23.12 -27.86 -63.61
N TYR A 442 23.86 -28.75 -62.94
CA TYR A 442 25.33 -28.69 -62.94
C TYR A 442 25.93 -28.90 -64.33
N TRP A 443 25.35 -29.80 -65.13
CA TRP A 443 25.78 -30.03 -66.51
C TRP A 443 25.60 -28.79 -67.39
N LYS A 444 24.46 -28.10 -67.27
CA LYS A 444 24.21 -26.86 -68.02
C LYS A 444 25.15 -25.74 -67.60
N GLN A 445 25.47 -25.63 -66.30
CA GLN A 445 26.46 -24.67 -65.80
C GLN A 445 27.86 -24.97 -66.34
N MET A 446 28.31 -26.23 -66.27
CA MET A 446 29.59 -26.66 -66.85
C MET A 446 29.71 -26.26 -68.31
N ARG A 447 28.67 -26.56 -69.11
CA ARG A 447 28.67 -26.27 -70.55
C ARG A 447 28.74 -24.76 -70.85
N LYS A 448 28.22 -23.92 -69.94
CA LYS A 448 28.31 -22.47 -70.08
C LYS A 448 29.73 -21.96 -69.78
N SER A 449 30.39 -22.54 -68.78
CA SER A 449 31.78 -22.21 -68.42
C SER A 449 32.82 -22.89 -69.33
N TRP A 450 32.41 -23.82 -70.18
CA TRP A 450 33.27 -24.52 -71.12
C TRP A 450 33.51 -23.66 -72.38
N SER A 451 34.74 -23.16 -72.55
CA SER A 451 35.17 -22.45 -73.75
C SER A 451 35.73 -23.40 -74.82
N LYS A 452 35.42 -23.17 -76.10
CA LYS A 452 35.98 -23.97 -77.20
C LYS A 452 37.44 -23.57 -77.42
N ASN A 453 38.33 -24.55 -77.45
CA ASN A 453 39.77 -24.41 -77.73
C ASN A 453 40.61 -23.68 -76.65
N ASP A 454 40.08 -23.47 -75.44
CA ASP A 454 40.88 -23.07 -74.26
C ASP A 454 41.04 -24.26 -73.30
N PRO A 455 42.25 -24.86 -73.20
CA PRO A 455 42.52 -26.00 -72.33
C PRO A 455 42.30 -25.69 -70.84
N PHE A 456 42.71 -24.51 -70.36
CA PHE A 456 42.62 -24.16 -68.94
C PHE A 456 41.19 -23.95 -68.49
N GLN A 457 40.40 -23.20 -69.27
CA GLN A 457 38.99 -23.01 -68.95
C GLN A 457 38.20 -24.31 -69.05
N THR A 458 38.51 -25.15 -70.04
CA THR A 458 37.89 -26.48 -70.15
C THR A 458 38.20 -27.34 -68.93
N ARG A 459 39.46 -27.40 -68.51
CA ARG A 459 39.90 -28.13 -67.33
C ARG A 459 39.17 -27.67 -66.06
N ASN A 460 39.11 -26.35 -65.82
CA ASN A 460 38.47 -25.81 -64.63
C ASN A 460 36.95 -26.05 -64.63
N ALA A 461 36.28 -25.87 -65.78
CA ALA A 461 34.85 -26.14 -65.90
C ALA A 461 34.52 -27.61 -65.59
N ILE A 462 35.34 -28.56 -66.07
CA ILE A 462 35.18 -29.99 -65.76
C ILE A 462 35.35 -30.25 -64.25
N LEU A 463 36.38 -29.68 -63.62
CA LEU A 463 36.65 -29.91 -62.20
C LEU A 463 35.55 -29.35 -61.30
N GLU A 464 35.08 -28.13 -61.55
CA GLU A 464 33.99 -27.53 -60.79
C GLU A 464 32.70 -28.33 -60.94
N TRP A 465 32.41 -28.82 -62.14
CA TRP A 465 31.27 -29.68 -62.38
C TRP A 465 31.41 -31.00 -61.63
N ALA A 466 32.57 -31.64 -61.70
CA ALA A 466 32.84 -32.92 -61.05
C ALA A 466 32.71 -32.81 -59.52
N GLN A 467 33.26 -31.75 -58.91
CA GLN A 467 33.12 -31.49 -57.47
C GLN A 467 31.65 -31.36 -57.04
N LYS A 468 30.84 -30.61 -57.80
CA LYS A 468 29.39 -30.46 -57.51
C LYS A 468 28.61 -31.75 -57.73
N ARG A 469 29.04 -32.57 -58.70
CA ARG A 469 28.39 -33.82 -59.09
C ARG A 469 28.68 -34.96 -58.09
N TRP A 470 29.88 -34.99 -57.54
CA TRP A 470 30.32 -36.00 -56.58
C TRP A 470 30.84 -35.33 -55.29
N PRO A 471 29.98 -34.67 -54.51
CA PRO A 471 30.40 -33.94 -53.30
C PRO A 471 30.99 -34.85 -52.21
N GLY A 472 30.71 -36.16 -52.26
CA GLY A 472 31.31 -37.16 -51.38
C GLY A 472 32.71 -37.61 -51.81
N GLN A 473 33.29 -37.04 -52.87
CA GLN A 473 34.64 -37.32 -53.35
C GLN A 473 35.49 -36.06 -53.33
N THR A 474 36.75 -36.21 -52.91
CA THR A 474 37.73 -35.13 -52.94
C THR A 474 38.33 -35.02 -54.34
N ILE A 475 37.66 -34.31 -55.23
CA ILE A 475 38.13 -34.07 -56.61
C ILE A 475 38.96 -32.79 -56.64
N VAL A 476 40.28 -32.92 -56.78
CA VAL A 476 41.23 -31.80 -56.83
C VAL A 476 41.86 -31.68 -58.22
N GLY A 477 42.09 -32.81 -58.90
CA GLY A 477 42.62 -32.90 -60.25
C GLY A 477 41.76 -33.75 -61.19
N LEU A 478 42.10 -33.73 -62.50
CA LEU A 478 41.38 -34.51 -63.51
C LEU A 478 41.48 -36.02 -63.25
N ASN A 479 42.55 -36.45 -62.58
CA ASN A 479 42.83 -37.84 -62.24
C ASN A 479 41.87 -38.38 -61.17
N ASP A 480 41.27 -37.50 -60.38
CA ASP A 480 40.31 -37.87 -59.32
C ASP A 480 38.89 -38.10 -59.87
N ILE A 481 38.67 -37.82 -61.16
CA ILE A 481 37.38 -38.00 -61.81
C ILE A 481 37.10 -39.51 -61.94
N PRO A 482 35.91 -40.01 -61.53
CA PRO A 482 35.63 -41.44 -61.43
C PRO A 482 35.85 -42.30 -62.68
N PHE A 483 35.87 -41.70 -63.86
CA PHE A 483 36.05 -42.37 -65.15
C PHE A 483 37.34 -41.93 -65.86
N TYR A 484 38.27 -41.31 -65.13
CA TYR A 484 39.58 -40.89 -65.66
C TYR A 484 40.37 -42.07 -66.20
N THR A 485 40.52 -43.16 -65.43
CA THR A 485 41.33 -44.33 -65.83
C THR A 485 40.89 -44.94 -67.16
N ALA A 486 39.58 -45.02 -67.40
CA ALA A 486 39.02 -45.55 -68.65
C ALA A 486 39.18 -44.61 -69.86
N ASN A 487 39.52 -43.34 -69.64
CA ASN A 487 39.67 -42.32 -70.68
C ASN A 487 40.95 -41.49 -70.46
N LYS A 488 42.00 -42.15 -69.96
CA LYS A 488 43.23 -41.52 -69.46
C LYS A 488 43.89 -40.63 -70.52
N GLU A 489 43.97 -41.12 -71.75
CA GLU A 489 44.56 -40.40 -72.88
C GLU A 489 43.91 -39.03 -73.13
N ALA A 490 42.57 -38.96 -73.14
CA ALA A 490 41.85 -37.71 -73.38
C ALA A 490 42.07 -36.66 -72.27
N PHE A 491 42.12 -37.11 -71.00
CA PHE A 491 42.38 -36.21 -69.86
C PHE A 491 43.85 -35.80 -69.75
N ASP A 492 44.79 -36.70 -70.07
CA ASP A 492 46.22 -36.41 -70.09
C ASP A 492 46.57 -35.45 -71.22
N ASN A 493 45.95 -35.61 -72.39
CA ASN A 493 46.09 -34.68 -73.51
C ASN A 493 45.55 -33.28 -73.16
N LEU A 494 44.42 -33.19 -72.46
CA LEU A 494 43.92 -31.92 -71.93
C LEU A 494 44.89 -31.32 -70.90
N SER A 495 45.43 -32.14 -70.00
CA SER A 495 46.38 -31.68 -68.99
C SER A 495 47.69 -31.20 -69.61
N ALA A 496 48.23 -31.92 -70.59
CA ALA A 496 49.42 -31.55 -71.33
C ALA A 496 49.21 -30.23 -72.10
N ALA A 497 48.05 -30.07 -72.74
CA ALA A 497 47.70 -28.85 -73.47
C ALA A 497 47.55 -27.61 -72.57
N CYS A 498 47.25 -27.78 -71.27
CA CYS A 498 47.28 -26.66 -70.33
C CYS A 498 48.71 -26.16 -70.11
N TRP A 499 49.72 -27.03 -70.09
CA TRP A 499 51.06 -26.67 -69.63
C TRP A 499 52.12 -26.63 -70.75
N ALA A 500 51.70 -26.65 -72.02
CA ALA A 500 52.59 -26.55 -73.17
C ALA A 500 53.08 -25.09 -73.40
N PRO A 501 54.37 -24.86 -73.78
CA PRO A 501 54.97 -23.52 -73.85
C PRO A 501 54.44 -22.60 -74.96
N ASP A 502 53.89 -23.19 -76.03
CA ASP A 502 53.16 -22.48 -77.08
C ASP A 502 51.79 -23.15 -77.16
N HIS A 503 50.71 -22.37 -77.21
CA HIS A 503 49.33 -22.84 -77.30
C HIS A 503 49.11 -23.74 -78.53
N GLN A 504 49.55 -25.00 -78.43
CA GLN A 504 49.41 -26.04 -79.43
C GLN A 504 47.92 -26.12 -79.80
N ALA A 505 47.62 -26.28 -81.10
CA ALA A 505 46.25 -26.31 -81.61
C ALA A 505 45.46 -27.47 -80.99
N TRP A 506 44.90 -27.21 -79.80
CA TRP A 506 44.20 -28.19 -79.01
C TRP A 506 42.72 -28.17 -79.40
N SER A 507 42.16 -29.35 -79.67
CA SER A 507 40.76 -29.53 -80.05
C SER A 507 39.95 -30.06 -78.86
N ASP A 508 38.82 -29.41 -78.56
CA ASP A 508 37.90 -29.83 -77.50
C ASP A 508 37.08 -31.10 -77.84
N SER A 509 37.17 -31.59 -79.08
CA SER A 509 36.27 -32.60 -79.64
C SER A 509 36.31 -33.94 -78.90
N GLU A 510 37.51 -34.40 -78.54
CA GLU A 510 37.72 -35.70 -77.90
C GLU A 510 37.26 -35.68 -76.43
N ILE A 511 37.74 -34.71 -75.65
CA ILE A 511 37.40 -34.61 -74.23
C ILE A 511 35.90 -34.35 -74.02
N LYS A 512 35.27 -33.59 -74.92
CA LYS A 512 33.84 -33.33 -74.89
C LYS A 512 33.02 -34.58 -75.17
N LYS A 513 33.48 -35.46 -76.07
CA LYS A 513 32.86 -36.76 -76.33
C LYS A 513 32.96 -37.66 -75.09
N VAL A 514 34.13 -37.70 -74.45
CA VAL A 514 34.36 -38.47 -73.21
C VAL A 514 33.48 -37.98 -72.06
N VAL A 515 33.47 -36.68 -71.77
CA VAL A 515 32.73 -36.10 -70.65
C VAL A 515 31.22 -36.17 -70.89
N SER A 516 30.75 -35.98 -72.14
CA SER A 516 29.32 -36.13 -72.47
C SER A 516 28.82 -37.57 -72.44
N LYS A 517 29.63 -38.56 -72.84
CA LYS A 517 29.31 -39.98 -72.71
C LYS A 517 29.19 -40.38 -71.24
N ASN A 518 30.06 -39.84 -70.38
CA ASN A 518 30.15 -40.18 -68.97
C ASN A 518 29.42 -39.21 -68.03
N LYS A 519 28.63 -38.26 -68.55
CA LYS A 519 27.87 -37.28 -67.74
C LYS A 519 26.95 -37.91 -66.68
N ASN A 520 26.51 -39.13 -66.94
CA ASN A 520 25.63 -39.91 -66.06
C ASN A 520 26.36 -41.03 -65.32
N TYR A 521 27.70 -41.04 -65.37
CA TYR A 521 28.52 -42.09 -64.78
C TYR A 521 28.18 -42.24 -63.29
N ARG A 522 27.94 -43.49 -62.89
CA ARG A 522 27.83 -43.88 -61.50
C ARG A 522 28.90 -44.94 -61.29
N ARG A 523 29.81 -44.69 -60.33
CA ARG A 523 30.78 -45.70 -59.94
C ARG A 523 30.01 -46.95 -59.51
N PRO A 524 30.36 -48.15 -60.01
CA PRO A 524 29.79 -49.38 -59.51
C PRO A 524 29.98 -49.41 -57.99
N LYS A 525 28.94 -49.72 -57.22
CA LYS A 525 29.11 -49.88 -55.78
C LYS A 525 30.04 -51.06 -55.56
N ALA A 526 31.19 -50.85 -54.93
CA ALA A 526 32.02 -51.94 -54.44
C ALA A 526 31.15 -52.80 -53.52
N LYS A 527 30.97 -54.08 -53.85
CA LYS A 527 30.35 -55.02 -52.91
C LYS A 527 31.36 -55.17 -51.77
N HIS A 528 30.96 -54.87 -50.55
CA HIS A 528 31.74 -55.24 -49.37
C HIS A 528 31.92 -56.77 -49.38
N GLY A 529 33.10 -57.22 -49.76
CA GLY A 529 33.60 -58.57 -49.53
C GLY A 529 34.85 -58.43 -48.67
N ILE A 530 34.90 -59.14 -47.56
CA ILE A 530 36.10 -59.23 -46.72
C ILE A 530 37.17 -59.92 -47.57
N ASN A 531 38.28 -59.24 -47.86
CA ASN A 531 39.47 -59.87 -48.42
C ASN A 531 40.13 -60.71 -47.30
N PRO A 532 40.31 -62.04 -47.45
CA PRO A 532 40.89 -62.86 -46.39
C PRO A 532 42.42 -62.70 -46.23
N TYR A 533 43.10 -61.93 -47.07
CA TYR A 533 44.53 -61.65 -46.93
C TYR A 533 44.79 -60.15 -47.06
N GLY A 534 44.77 -59.45 -45.92
CA GLY A 534 44.78 -57.99 -45.80
C GLY A 534 45.96 -57.25 -46.44
N LEU A 535 45.88 -57.03 -47.75
CA LEU A 535 46.66 -56.04 -48.48
C LEU A 535 45.72 -55.22 -49.38
N ASN A 536 45.83 -53.89 -49.27
CA ASN A 536 44.95 -52.93 -49.94
C ASN A 536 45.15 -52.95 -51.46
N GLY A 537 44.13 -53.43 -52.18
CA GLY A 537 44.01 -53.29 -53.63
C GLY A 537 42.56 -53.49 -54.06
N GLU A 538 41.92 -52.46 -54.61
CA GLU A 538 40.57 -52.57 -55.19
C GLU A 538 40.65 -53.26 -56.56
N ILE A 539 40.03 -54.43 -56.70
CA ILE A 539 39.84 -55.11 -58.00
C ILE A 539 38.50 -54.65 -58.59
N TYR A 540 38.51 -54.20 -59.85
CA TYR A 540 37.30 -53.80 -60.58
C TYR A 540 36.93 -54.85 -61.63
N GLU A 541 35.71 -55.39 -61.57
CA GLU A 541 35.15 -56.18 -62.67
C GLU A 541 34.42 -55.25 -63.65
N THR A 542 34.78 -55.36 -64.93
CA THR A 542 34.18 -54.62 -66.04
C THR A 542 32.80 -55.17 -66.36
N VAL A 543 31.75 -54.36 -66.16
CA VAL A 543 30.41 -54.72 -66.65
C VAL A 543 30.10 -53.97 -67.94
N THR A 544 29.97 -54.77 -68.99
CA THR A 544 29.56 -54.50 -70.35
C THR A 544 28.34 -53.56 -70.43
N GLN A 545 28.52 -52.45 -71.17
CA GLN A 545 27.43 -51.55 -71.56
C GLN A 545 26.45 -52.31 -72.47
N LYS A 546 25.19 -52.47 -72.05
CA LYS A 546 24.09 -52.63 -73.01
C LYS A 546 23.78 -51.25 -73.60
N LEU A 547 24.17 -51.07 -74.87
CA LEU A 547 23.77 -49.96 -75.72
C LEU A 547 22.25 -49.97 -75.90
N LYS A 548 21.65 -48.78 -75.83
CA LYS A 548 20.41 -48.45 -76.54
C LYS A 548 20.73 -47.34 -77.52
#